data_AF-A0A7W9JFF9-F1
#
_entry.id   AF-A0A7W9JFF9-F1
#
_cell.length_a   1.000
_cell.length_b   1.000
_cell.length_c   1.000
_cell.angle_alpha   90.00
_cell.angle_beta   90.00
_cell.angle_gamma   90.00
#
_symmetry.space_group_name_H-M   'P 1'
#
loop_
_entity.id
_entity.type
_entity.pdbx_description
1 polymer ?
#
loop_
_entity_poly.entity_id
_entity_poly.type
_entity_poly.pdbx_seq_one_letter_code
_entity_poly.pdbx_strand_id
1 'polypeptide(L)'
;MKRRRTAVIGSAAVVGLVAGLIAIGGPAKAAQPSPVGPQGVSPQQVSERLPKASDLAGRWIADDGKLHVAVTGAAAADRVRQAGGSPELVARSQRQLDDLLATVDKIVRADRPAGLQSWGIDPVSNKVVVKVRGAYGALNGLGDGVQVVQTKSDFRQQAGDVHPGDPWWPGSETYCSVGFPATDAQGNKHFLTAGHCTNDANQAAYGAISQQNKLGTSNVGGSRSVNAREGDMGVVAVTDPGWNISPEVNTWGQPAVTVTGSAEAIVGDTVCHSGNTAPKFECGKVRAVNQSIDYGNVVIDGLTTTDGCSQGGDSGGAWLRGDKAVGLHSGGNSSCVSNDDNSIFQPVNEALAKGNLTLLIGDGGPGDPDDTEAPTAPGNVRSTGTTSNSVSLAWDAAGDNVGVTGYDVYNGSTLATSVAGTSATVSGLSADTAYSFTVQAKDAAGNKSPASAAVSARTQPGSSGGRTFSNGTDYPIRDYQTVVSAVRSTATGRAASPVKVTVEGSHTCLEDLNISLVSPTGRWYYLQRYGGNTCHPLPASKTYSVPTTENAVGTWTLRIGDNGPGDTGTLTNWTITL
;
A
#
# COMPACT_ATOMS: atom_id res chain seq x y z
N MET A 1 42.73 46.01 -1.67
CA MET A 1 44.12 46.48 -1.37
C MET A 1 44.82 45.35 -0.63
N LYS A 2 46.02 44.82 -0.91
CA LYS A 2 47.14 45.15 -1.80
C LYS A 2 47.78 43.81 -2.22
N ARG A 3 48.09 43.68 -3.51
CA ARG A 3 49.10 42.73 -4.01
C ARG A 3 50.48 43.19 -3.57
N ARG A 4 51.41 42.26 -3.32
CA ARG A 4 52.83 42.40 -3.69
C ARG A 4 53.46 41.02 -3.94
N ARG A 5 53.81 40.82 -5.23
CA ARG A 5 54.86 39.91 -5.73
C ARG A 5 56.23 40.52 -5.34
N THR A 6 57.37 39.81 -5.32
CA THR A 6 58.23 39.53 -6.51
C THR A 6 59.49 38.73 -6.14
N ALA A 7 59.86 37.79 -7.04
CA ALA A 7 61.17 37.20 -7.43
C ALA A 7 62.10 36.54 -6.39
N VAL A 8 62.52 35.26 -6.49
CA VAL A 8 63.20 34.46 -7.55
C VAL A 8 64.71 34.74 -7.68
N ILE A 9 65.51 33.71 -7.37
CA ILE A 9 66.73 33.12 -8.01
C ILE A 9 67.09 31.93 -7.07
N GLY A 10 67.39 30.69 -7.43
CA GLY A 10 67.68 29.99 -8.68
C GLY A 10 68.62 28.82 -8.30
N SER A 11 68.29 27.58 -8.66
CA SER A 11 69.24 26.46 -8.88
C SER A 11 68.49 25.18 -9.28
N ALA A 12 69.07 24.45 -10.21
CA ALA A 12 68.42 23.53 -11.13
C ALA A 12 68.28 22.07 -10.64
N ALA A 13 67.18 21.45 -11.08
CA ALA A 13 67.00 20.09 -11.59
C ALA A 13 67.60 18.88 -10.82
N VAL A 14 66.70 18.11 -10.19
CA VAL A 14 66.57 16.66 -10.45
C VAL A 14 65.08 16.35 -10.55
N VAL A 15 64.67 15.78 -11.69
CA VAL A 15 63.29 15.41 -12.02
C VAL A 15 62.97 14.06 -11.38
N GLY A 16 61.91 14.01 -10.59
CA GLY A 16 61.30 12.79 -10.07
C GLY A 16 59.81 13.04 -9.83
N LEU A 17 59.01 12.91 -10.88
CA LEU A 17 57.55 12.97 -10.84
C LEU A 17 57.01 11.81 -10.00
N VAL A 18 56.23 12.08 -8.95
CA VAL A 18 55.26 11.13 -8.40
C VAL A 18 53.87 11.70 -8.65
N ALA A 19 53.26 11.28 -9.75
CA ALA A 19 51.84 11.43 -10.01
C ALA A 19 51.11 10.26 -9.33
N GLY A 20 50.26 10.57 -8.35
CA GLY A 20 49.33 9.60 -7.77
C GLY A 20 48.14 9.39 -8.71
N LEU A 21 48.24 8.40 -9.59
CA LEU A 21 47.09 7.76 -10.24
C LEU A 21 46.61 6.61 -9.33
N ILE A 22 45.36 6.67 -8.88
CA ILE A 22 44.65 5.48 -8.38
C ILE A 22 44.08 4.77 -9.61
N ALA A 23 44.79 3.72 -10.02
CA ALA A 23 44.43 2.87 -11.15
C ALA A 23 43.36 1.84 -10.74
N ILE A 24 42.24 1.89 -11.45
CA ILE A 24 41.60 0.79 -12.20
C ILE A 24 42.18 -0.59 -11.84
N GLY A 25 41.35 -1.45 -11.24
CA GLY A 25 41.67 -2.84 -10.93
C GLY A 25 42.15 -3.60 -12.17
N GLY A 26 43.45 -3.85 -12.22
CA GLY A 26 44.05 -4.84 -13.10
C GLY A 26 43.62 -6.26 -12.74
N PRO A 27 43.88 -7.23 -13.62
CA PRO A 27 43.28 -8.55 -13.57
C PRO A 27 43.65 -9.28 -12.28
N ALA A 28 42.74 -10.15 -11.84
CA ALA A 28 42.90 -11.08 -10.74
C ALA A 28 44.36 -11.45 -10.52
N LYS A 29 44.88 -11.11 -9.33
CA LYS A 29 46.14 -11.64 -8.85
C LYS A 29 46.00 -13.15 -8.92
N ALA A 30 46.67 -13.77 -9.89
CA ALA A 30 46.71 -15.20 -10.06
C ALA A 30 47.00 -15.79 -8.67
N ALA A 31 46.14 -16.72 -8.24
CA ALA A 31 46.33 -17.46 -7.01
C ALA A 31 47.80 -17.91 -6.97
N GLN A 32 48.51 -17.54 -5.91
CA GLN A 32 49.86 -18.06 -5.71
C GLN A 32 49.77 -19.59 -5.75
N PRO A 33 50.64 -20.27 -6.52
CA PRO A 33 50.63 -21.72 -6.54
C PRO A 33 50.89 -22.23 -5.12
N SER A 34 50.06 -23.20 -4.70
CA SER A 34 50.20 -23.92 -3.43
C SER A 34 51.66 -24.35 -3.20
N PRO A 35 52.13 -24.39 -1.95
CA PRO A 35 53.50 -24.79 -1.65
C PRO A 35 53.72 -26.22 -2.15
N VAL A 36 54.60 -26.34 -3.13
CA VAL A 36 55.04 -27.60 -3.72
C VAL A 36 55.79 -28.36 -2.62
N GLY A 37 55.23 -29.48 -2.15
CA GLY A 37 55.95 -30.43 -1.31
C GLY A 37 57.14 -31.05 -2.06
N PRO A 38 58.08 -31.76 -1.39
CA PRO A 38 59.45 -32.03 -1.87
C PRO A 38 59.61 -32.91 -3.14
N GLN A 39 58.57 -33.12 -3.94
CA GLN A 39 58.54 -34.00 -5.12
C GLN A 39 57.85 -33.37 -6.35
N GLY A 40 57.49 -32.08 -6.36
CA GLY A 40 57.01 -31.41 -7.59
C GLY A 40 55.60 -31.78 -8.07
N VAL A 41 54.83 -32.56 -7.31
CA VAL A 41 53.45 -33.00 -7.65
C VAL A 41 52.46 -32.37 -6.66
N SER A 42 51.40 -31.72 -7.14
CA SER A 42 50.39 -31.11 -6.27
C SER A 42 49.45 -32.17 -5.64
N PRO A 43 48.84 -31.89 -4.46
CA PRO A 43 47.84 -32.79 -3.86
C PRO A 43 46.71 -33.18 -4.82
N GLN A 44 46.32 -32.29 -5.71
CA GLN A 44 45.30 -32.53 -6.73
C GLN A 44 45.79 -33.54 -7.79
N GLN A 45 47.03 -33.40 -8.27
CA GLN A 45 47.64 -34.35 -9.20
C GLN A 45 47.86 -35.73 -8.56
N VAL A 46 48.20 -35.78 -7.27
CA VAL A 46 48.26 -37.04 -6.50
C VAL A 46 46.85 -37.67 -6.42
N SER A 47 45.82 -36.86 -6.17
CA SER A 47 44.43 -37.30 -6.08
C SER A 47 43.93 -37.92 -7.40
N GLU A 48 44.31 -37.36 -8.54
CA GLU A 48 43.97 -37.85 -9.89
C GLU A 48 44.63 -39.19 -10.23
N ARG A 49 45.81 -39.46 -9.68
CA ARG A 49 46.55 -40.72 -9.88
C ARG A 49 45.99 -41.89 -9.06
N LEU A 50 45.07 -41.62 -8.14
CA LEU A 50 44.54 -42.60 -7.20
C LEU A 50 43.13 -43.08 -7.59
N PRO A 51 42.79 -44.36 -7.32
CA PRO A 51 41.47 -44.93 -7.63
C PRO A 51 40.35 -44.17 -6.92
N LYS A 52 39.12 -44.22 -7.42
CA LYS A 52 37.99 -43.40 -6.95
C LYS A 52 37.84 -43.41 -5.42
N ALA A 53 37.27 -42.34 -4.87
CA ALA A 53 37.05 -42.21 -3.43
C ALA A 53 36.20 -43.37 -2.84
N SER A 54 35.37 -44.06 -3.61
CA SER A 54 34.66 -45.28 -3.16
C SER A 54 35.60 -46.41 -2.72
N ASP A 55 36.85 -46.41 -3.21
CA ASP A 55 37.84 -47.47 -3.02
C ASP A 55 38.87 -47.10 -1.93
N LEU A 56 38.72 -45.92 -1.30
CA LEU A 56 39.61 -45.36 -0.27
C LEU A 56 38.74 -44.78 0.85
N ALA A 57 39.13 -44.88 2.11
CA ALA A 57 38.28 -44.48 3.24
C ALA A 57 38.25 -42.95 3.50
N GLY A 58 38.65 -42.14 2.52
CA GLY A 58 38.72 -40.69 2.63
C GLY A 58 40.03 -40.07 2.14
N ARG A 59 40.00 -38.77 1.88
CA ARG A 59 41.16 -37.96 1.48
C ARG A 59 41.05 -36.56 2.09
N TRP A 60 42.17 -35.97 2.47
CA TRP A 60 42.25 -34.58 2.93
C TRP A 60 43.63 -34.02 2.65
N ILE A 61 43.73 -32.69 2.68
CA ILE A 61 45.03 -32.01 2.69
C ILE A 61 45.36 -31.75 4.16
N ALA A 62 46.47 -32.28 4.65
CA ALA A 62 46.92 -32.04 6.02
C ALA A 62 47.72 -30.74 6.13
N ASP A 63 48.05 -30.33 7.36
CA ASP A 63 48.81 -29.11 7.64
C ASP A 63 50.22 -29.12 7.01
N ASP A 64 50.75 -30.30 6.68
CA ASP A 64 52.02 -30.46 5.95
C ASP A 64 51.90 -30.16 4.44
N GLY A 65 50.70 -29.80 3.98
CA GLY A 65 50.39 -29.45 2.60
C GLY A 65 50.25 -30.65 1.65
N LYS A 66 50.33 -31.89 2.14
CA LYS A 66 50.22 -33.10 1.31
C LYS A 66 48.82 -33.68 1.30
N LEU A 67 48.52 -34.47 0.27
CA LEU A 67 47.32 -35.30 0.23
C LEU A 67 47.50 -36.51 1.16
N HIS A 68 46.76 -36.52 2.26
CA HIS A 68 46.59 -37.69 3.11
C HIS A 68 45.40 -38.51 2.62
N VAL A 69 45.55 -39.84 2.66
CA VAL A 69 44.55 -40.78 2.14
C VAL A 69 44.33 -41.89 3.15
N ALA A 70 43.10 -41.99 3.67
CA ALA A 70 42.69 -43.05 4.57
C ALA A 70 42.56 -44.37 3.79
N VAL A 71 43.25 -45.42 4.26
CA VAL A 71 43.28 -46.75 3.63
C VAL A 71 43.23 -47.85 4.68
N THR A 72 42.64 -49.00 4.37
CA THR A 72 42.46 -50.11 5.33
C THR A 72 43.53 -51.20 5.23
N GLY A 73 44.50 -51.08 4.31
CA GLY A 73 45.49 -52.14 4.09
C GLY A 73 46.78 -51.67 3.44
N ALA A 74 47.86 -52.42 3.68
CA ALA A 74 49.22 -52.10 3.25
C ALA A 74 49.36 -51.90 1.72
N ALA A 75 48.71 -52.76 0.92
CA ALA A 75 48.76 -52.64 -0.54
C ALA A 75 48.14 -51.34 -1.07
N ALA A 76 47.10 -50.82 -0.40
CA ALA A 76 46.51 -49.53 -0.74
C ALA A 76 47.41 -48.38 -0.27
N ALA A 77 48.05 -48.52 0.90
CA ALA A 77 49.02 -47.56 1.40
C ALA A 77 50.21 -47.39 0.44
N ASP A 78 50.71 -48.49 -0.14
CA ASP A 78 51.81 -48.44 -1.10
C ASP A 78 51.42 -47.74 -2.40
N ARG A 79 50.20 -47.94 -2.89
CA ARG A 79 49.67 -47.18 -4.04
C ARG A 79 49.60 -45.69 -3.77
N VAL A 80 49.20 -45.30 -2.56
CA VAL A 80 49.18 -43.88 -2.15
C VAL A 80 50.60 -43.29 -2.14
N ARG A 81 51.58 -44.01 -1.58
CA ARG A 81 52.99 -43.58 -1.61
C ARG A 81 53.52 -43.46 -3.04
N GLN A 82 53.24 -44.43 -3.89
CA GLN A 82 53.65 -44.43 -5.31
C GLN A 82 53.05 -43.26 -6.09
N ALA A 83 51.82 -42.84 -5.74
CA ALA A 83 51.18 -41.67 -6.34
C ALA A 83 51.77 -40.33 -5.86
N GLY A 84 52.55 -40.34 -4.77
CA GLY A 84 53.12 -39.15 -4.11
C GLY A 84 52.33 -38.63 -2.91
N GLY A 85 51.37 -39.41 -2.38
CA GLY A 85 50.56 -39.05 -1.21
C GLY A 85 51.02 -39.70 0.10
N SER A 86 50.42 -39.27 1.21
CA SER A 86 50.65 -39.82 2.56
C SER A 86 49.53 -40.79 2.94
N PRO A 87 49.76 -42.12 3.05
CA PRO A 87 48.71 -43.02 3.50
C PRO A 87 48.51 -42.97 5.01
N GLU A 88 47.25 -43.03 5.44
CA GLU A 88 46.84 -43.17 6.83
C GLU A 88 46.07 -44.47 6.99
N LEU A 89 46.58 -45.38 7.84
CA LEU A 89 45.91 -46.65 8.08
C LEU A 89 44.73 -46.46 9.02
N VAL A 90 43.54 -46.83 8.57
CA VAL A 90 42.29 -46.65 9.31
C VAL A 90 41.50 -47.95 9.44
N ALA A 91 40.60 -48.00 10.41
CA ALA A 91 39.84 -49.21 10.73
C ALA A 91 38.65 -49.44 9.79
N ARG A 92 38.00 -48.39 9.32
CA ARG A 92 36.77 -48.48 8.49
C ARG A 92 37.05 -48.16 7.05
N SER A 93 36.55 -49.02 6.17
CA SER A 93 36.46 -48.76 4.73
C SER A 93 35.39 -47.72 4.41
N GLN A 94 35.42 -47.17 3.19
CA GLN A 94 34.40 -46.24 2.70
C GLN A 94 33.00 -46.83 2.79
N ARG A 95 32.83 -48.09 2.36
CA ARG A 95 31.54 -48.80 2.42
C ARG A 95 30.98 -48.86 3.84
N GLN A 96 31.83 -49.17 4.83
CA GLN A 96 31.40 -49.20 6.23
C GLN A 96 31.01 -47.81 6.76
N LEU A 97 31.67 -46.75 6.30
CA LEU A 97 31.30 -45.37 6.62
C LEU A 97 30.00 -44.95 5.93
N ASP A 98 29.78 -45.38 4.68
CA ASP A 98 28.55 -45.12 3.94
C ASP A 98 27.34 -45.80 4.59
N ASP A 99 27.48 -47.08 4.97
CA ASP A 99 26.44 -47.85 5.68
C ASP A 99 26.09 -47.21 7.04
N LEU A 100 27.13 -46.74 7.75
CA LEU A 100 26.95 -46.03 9.02
C LEU A 100 26.29 -44.66 8.81
N LEU A 101 26.69 -43.92 7.77
CA LEU A 101 26.09 -42.64 7.41
C LEU A 101 24.61 -42.82 7.06
N ALA A 102 24.25 -43.86 6.31
CA ALA A 102 22.85 -44.16 6.00
C ALA A 102 22.02 -44.44 7.26
N THR A 103 22.60 -45.14 8.24
CA THR A 103 21.97 -45.40 9.54
C THR A 103 21.76 -44.10 10.33
N VAL A 104 22.80 -43.27 10.44
CA VAL A 104 22.74 -41.97 11.11
C VAL A 104 21.76 -41.03 10.41
N ASP A 105 21.79 -40.94 9.08
CA ASP A 105 20.91 -40.10 8.26
C ASP A 105 19.43 -40.45 8.51
N LYS A 106 19.10 -41.74 8.55
CA LYS A 106 17.74 -42.20 8.87
C LYS A 106 17.28 -41.74 10.26
N ILE A 107 18.12 -41.86 11.28
CA ILE A 107 17.80 -41.47 12.66
C ILE A 107 17.66 -39.95 12.77
N VAL A 108 18.65 -39.21 12.26
CA VAL A 108 18.69 -37.74 12.31
C VAL A 108 17.51 -37.11 11.57
N ARG A 109 17.13 -37.65 10.41
CA ARG A 109 15.97 -37.15 9.64
C ARG A 109 14.64 -37.42 10.30
N ALA A 110 14.52 -38.53 11.03
CA ALA A 110 13.31 -38.90 11.75
C ALA A 110 13.15 -38.08 13.05
N ASP A 111 14.24 -37.88 13.78
CA ASP A 111 14.23 -37.20 15.08
C ASP A 111 14.25 -35.66 14.96
N ARG A 112 14.96 -35.11 13.95
CA ARG A 112 15.11 -33.66 13.72
C ARG A 112 15.53 -32.87 14.98
N PRO A 113 16.67 -33.20 15.59
CA PRO A 113 17.09 -32.54 16.84
C PRO A 113 17.28 -31.04 16.64
N ALA A 114 16.79 -30.24 17.60
CA ALA A 114 17.03 -28.80 17.62
C ALA A 114 18.53 -28.50 17.71
N GLY A 115 19.01 -27.48 16.99
CA GLY A 115 20.42 -27.11 16.99
C GLY A 115 21.33 -28.04 16.17
N LEU A 116 20.76 -28.95 15.36
CA LEU A 116 21.54 -29.76 14.41
C LEU A 116 22.23 -28.84 13.38
N GLN A 117 23.55 -28.92 13.31
CA GLN A 117 24.36 -28.14 12.37
C GLN A 117 24.70 -28.94 11.11
N SER A 118 25.18 -30.18 11.25
CA SER A 118 25.54 -31.04 10.11
C SER A 118 25.71 -32.50 10.53
N TRP A 119 25.58 -33.44 9.60
CA TRP A 119 26.08 -34.82 9.77
C TRP A 119 26.73 -35.29 8.47
N GLY A 120 27.80 -36.08 8.57
CA GLY A 120 28.52 -36.57 7.41
C GLY A 120 29.76 -37.38 7.79
N ILE A 121 30.41 -37.96 6.79
CA ILE A 121 31.69 -38.66 6.98
C ILE A 121 32.80 -37.64 7.16
N ASP A 122 33.55 -37.76 8.25
CA ASP A 122 34.82 -37.09 8.44
C ASP A 122 35.96 -38.07 8.13
N PRO A 123 36.67 -37.88 6.99
CA PRO A 123 37.74 -38.77 6.58
C PRO A 123 38.96 -38.70 7.51
N VAL A 124 39.15 -37.59 8.23
CA VAL A 124 40.31 -37.41 9.14
C VAL A 124 40.15 -38.28 10.38
N SER A 125 38.97 -38.28 10.99
CA SER A 125 38.68 -39.12 12.16
C SER A 125 38.23 -40.54 11.81
N ASN A 126 37.97 -40.85 10.53
CA ASN A 126 37.42 -42.13 10.05
C ASN A 126 36.09 -42.50 10.74
N LYS A 127 35.20 -41.50 10.85
CA LYS A 127 33.91 -41.58 11.55
C LYS A 127 32.79 -40.84 10.82
N VAL A 128 31.55 -41.14 11.16
CA VAL A 128 30.40 -40.28 10.87
C VAL A 128 30.28 -39.27 12.01
N VAL A 129 30.47 -38.00 11.69
CA VAL A 129 30.43 -36.90 12.66
C VAL A 129 29.08 -36.20 12.57
N VAL A 130 28.42 -36.05 13.72
CA VAL A 130 27.18 -35.27 13.86
C VAL A 130 27.46 -34.06 14.74
N LYS A 131 27.30 -32.87 14.17
CA LYS A 131 27.50 -31.59 14.84
C LYS A 131 26.15 -31.03 15.28
N VAL A 132 25.97 -30.81 16.58
CA VAL A 132 24.70 -30.38 17.18
C VAL A 132 24.93 -29.53 18.42
N ARG A 133 24.07 -28.54 18.63
CA ARG A 133 24.05 -27.74 19.86
C ARG A 133 23.13 -28.40 20.89
N GLY A 134 23.71 -28.86 22.00
CA GLY A 134 22.97 -29.51 23.09
C GLY A 134 23.05 -31.04 23.03
N ALA A 135 22.50 -31.71 24.04
CA ALA A 135 22.57 -33.15 24.17
C ALA A 135 21.78 -33.85 23.05
N TYR A 136 22.40 -34.82 22.39
CA TYR A 136 21.75 -35.62 21.35
C TYR A 136 21.99 -37.11 21.56
N GLY A 137 21.09 -37.76 22.30
CA GLY A 137 21.22 -39.15 22.73
C GLY A 137 20.69 -40.21 21.75
N ALA A 138 20.01 -39.81 20.68
CA ALA A 138 19.39 -40.77 19.74
C ALA A 138 20.42 -41.63 18.97
N LEU A 139 21.69 -41.21 18.96
CA LEU A 139 22.80 -41.94 18.34
C LEU A 139 23.59 -42.81 19.33
N ASN A 140 23.15 -42.86 20.59
CA ASN A 140 23.77 -43.71 21.60
C ASN A 140 23.66 -45.19 21.20
N GLY A 141 24.77 -45.92 21.27
CA GLY A 141 24.82 -47.34 20.94
C GLY A 141 25.20 -47.66 19.49
N LEU A 142 25.44 -46.66 18.63
CA LEU A 142 25.93 -46.88 17.26
C LEU A 142 27.44 -47.18 17.17
N GLY A 143 28.11 -47.32 18.32
CA GLY A 143 29.52 -47.66 18.41
C GLY A 143 30.47 -46.48 18.19
N ASP A 144 31.77 -46.79 18.15
CA ASP A 144 32.87 -45.82 18.09
C ASP A 144 33.05 -45.15 16.71
N GLY A 145 32.30 -45.63 15.71
CA GLY A 145 32.25 -45.07 14.35
C GLY A 145 31.40 -43.80 14.22
N VAL A 146 30.59 -43.47 15.23
CA VAL A 146 29.79 -42.24 15.27
C VAL A 146 30.36 -41.31 16.34
N GLN A 147 30.51 -40.04 15.99
CA GLN A 147 30.96 -39.02 16.93
C GLN A 147 29.98 -37.86 16.95
N VAL A 148 29.39 -37.58 18.12
CA VAL A 148 28.59 -36.38 18.34
C VAL A 148 29.50 -35.26 18.84
N VAL A 149 29.56 -34.17 18.10
CA VAL A 149 30.37 -32.99 18.40
C VAL A 149 29.45 -31.85 18.80
N GLN A 150 29.69 -31.30 19.99
CA GLN A 150 28.95 -30.15 20.49
C GLN A 150 29.38 -28.87 19.77
N THR A 151 28.41 -28.10 19.28
CA THR A 151 28.66 -26.83 18.63
C THR A 151 28.11 -25.66 19.45
N LYS A 152 28.72 -24.49 19.26
CA LYS A 152 28.29 -23.24 19.91
C LYS A 152 27.33 -22.42 19.04
N SER A 153 27.15 -22.80 17.76
CA SER A 153 26.39 -22.07 16.75
C SER A 153 25.56 -23.03 15.89
N ASP A 154 24.46 -22.52 15.37
CA ASP A 154 23.60 -23.21 14.41
C ASP A 154 23.84 -22.63 13.01
N PHE A 155 23.83 -23.45 11.96
CA PHE A 155 23.64 -22.93 10.61
C PHE A 155 22.15 -22.61 10.44
N ARG A 156 21.82 -21.37 10.07
CA ARG A 156 20.45 -20.98 9.73
C ARG A 156 20.42 -20.51 8.29
N GLN A 157 19.39 -20.95 7.56
CA GLN A 157 19.04 -20.30 6.32
C GLN A 157 18.73 -18.83 6.64
N GLN A 158 19.36 -17.92 5.92
CA GLN A 158 19.20 -16.49 6.15
C GLN A 158 17.76 -16.11 5.76
N ALA A 159 17.03 -15.59 6.74
CA ALA A 159 15.59 -15.41 6.69
C ALA A 159 15.20 -14.24 7.60
N GLY A 160 14.08 -13.58 7.29
CA GLY A 160 13.60 -12.43 8.04
C GLY A 160 12.45 -11.74 7.32
N ASP A 161 11.94 -10.69 7.94
CA ASP A 161 10.87 -9.88 7.39
C ASP A 161 11.46 -8.59 6.81
N VAL A 162 10.89 -8.14 5.70
CA VAL A 162 11.21 -6.87 5.03
C VAL A 162 10.15 -5.86 5.41
N HIS A 163 10.52 -4.86 6.19
CA HIS A 163 9.63 -3.83 6.72
C HIS A 163 9.78 -2.51 5.96
N PRO A 164 8.70 -1.72 5.79
CA PRO A 164 8.80 -0.29 5.47
C PRO A 164 9.83 0.42 6.36
N GLY A 165 10.73 1.17 5.74
CA GLY A 165 11.83 1.89 6.41
C GLY A 165 13.12 1.10 6.58
N ASP A 166 13.11 -0.22 6.37
CA ASP A 166 14.34 -1.02 6.46
C ASP A 166 15.35 -0.62 5.38
N PRO A 167 16.66 -0.66 5.69
CA PRO A 167 17.68 -0.48 4.66
C PRO A 167 17.74 -1.68 3.72
N TRP A 168 17.90 -1.40 2.44
CA TRP A 168 18.23 -2.40 1.42
C TRP A 168 19.32 -1.88 0.50
N TRP A 169 20.04 -2.80 -0.14
CA TRP A 169 21.20 -2.49 -0.95
C TRP A 169 21.02 -2.94 -2.41
N PRO A 170 21.07 -2.00 -3.38
CA PRO A 170 21.10 -2.31 -4.81
C PRO A 170 22.55 -2.56 -5.26
N GLY A 171 23.04 -3.79 -5.08
CA GLY A 171 24.36 -4.22 -5.58
C GLY A 171 25.54 -3.25 -5.34
N SER A 172 25.95 -2.49 -6.37
CA SER A 172 27.09 -1.56 -6.35
C SER A 172 26.75 -0.10 -5.99
N GLU A 173 25.48 0.22 -5.75
CA GLU A 173 25.00 1.57 -5.46
C GLU A 173 24.99 1.89 -3.96
N THR A 174 24.63 3.12 -3.59
CA THR A 174 24.42 3.53 -2.19
C THR A 174 23.16 2.87 -1.62
N TYR A 175 23.09 2.67 -0.30
CA TYR A 175 21.90 2.09 0.34
C TYR A 175 20.66 2.95 0.13
N CYS A 176 19.52 2.28 -0.01
CA CYS A 176 18.19 2.87 -0.04
C CYS A 176 17.33 2.29 1.09
N SER A 177 16.11 2.78 1.22
CA SER A 177 15.14 2.33 2.21
C SER A 177 13.95 1.67 1.52
N VAL A 178 13.38 0.66 2.16
CA VAL A 178 12.18 -0.03 1.72
C VAL A 178 11.00 0.91 1.90
N GLY A 179 10.16 1.05 0.88
CA GLY A 179 8.95 1.86 0.94
C GLY A 179 7.78 1.07 1.48
N PHE A 180 7.10 0.33 0.62
CA PHE A 180 5.92 -0.44 1.02
C PHE A 180 5.91 -1.86 0.44
N PRO A 181 5.58 -2.87 1.25
CA PRO A 181 5.39 -4.23 0.78
C PRO A 181 4.16 -4.33 -0.13
N ALA A 182 4.24 -5.16 -1.15
CA ALA A 182 3.14 -5.36 -2.08
C ALA A 182 3.18 -6.77 -2.69
N THR A 183 2.05 -7.19 -3.24
CA THR A 183 1.94 -8.46 -3.97
C THR A 183 1.43 -8.22 -5.38
N ASP A 184 1.89 -9.02 -6.33
CA ASP A 184 1.26 -9.07 -7.66
C ASP A 184 0.02 -9.97 -7.65
N ALA A 185 -0.66 -10.07 -8.79
CA ALA A 185 -1.86 -10.88 -8.95
C ALA A 185 -1.64 -12.39 -8.72
N GLN A 186 -0.38 -12.85 -8.72
CA GLN A 186 0.00 -14.23 -8.45
C GLN A 186 0.39 -14.44 -6.97
N GLY A 187 0.35 -13.39 -6.16
CA GLY A 187 0.77 -13.43 -4.76
C GLY A 187 2.29 -13.45 -4.57
N ASN A 188 3.09 -13.15 -5.60
CA ASN A 188 4.53 -13.02 -5.41
C ASN A 188 4.83 -11.76 -4.60
N LYS A 189 5.85 -11.85 -3.76
CA LYS A 189 6.25 -10.79 -2.82
C LYS A 189 7.11 -9.73 -3.50
N HIS A 190 6.76 -8.48 -3.29
CA HIS A 190 7.48 -7.31 -3.79
C HIS A 190 7.57 -6.25 -2.68
N PHE A 191 8.46 -5.28 -2.85
CA PHE A 191 8.32 -3.98 -2.21
C PHE A 191 8.55 -2.85 -3.21
N LEU A 192 7.88 -1.74 -2.94
CA LEU A 192 8.06 -0.47 -3.62
C LEU A 192 9.21 0.33 -2.98
N THR A 193 9.93 1.06 -3.81
CA THR A 193 11.06 1.93 -3.43
C THR A 193 11.18 3.07 -4.45
N ALA A 194 12.15 3.97 -4.30
CA ALA A 194 12.43 4.99 -5.30
C ALA A 194 12.99 4.38 -6.58
N GLY A 195 12.62 4.96 -7.73
CA GLY A 195 13.05 4.51 -9.05
C GLY A 195 14.55 4.69 -9.24
N HIS A 196 15.11 5.79 -8.76
CA HIS A 196 16.54 6.05 -8.84
C HIS A 196 17.41 5.04 -8.05
N CYS A 197 16.82 4.19 -7.19
CA CYS A 197 17.49 3.06 -6.53
C CYS A 197 17.40 1.74 -7.33
N THR A 198 16.76 1.76 -8.51
CA THR A 198 16.40 0.54 -9.26
C THR A 198 16.74 0.66 -10.74
N ASN A 199 17.67 1.54 -11.12
CA ASN A 199 17.96 1.84 -12.53
C ASN A 199 18.48 0.61 -13.30
N ASP A 200 19.25 -0.26 -12.64
CA ASP A 200 19.84 -1.45 -13.24
C ASP A 200 18.84 -2.62 -13.34
N ALA A 201 18.67 -3.16 -14.55
CA ALA A 201 17.80 -4.31 -14.78
C ALA A 201 18.34 -5.59 -14.11
N ASN A 202 17.45 -6.32 -13.42
CA ASN A 202 17.75 -7.59 -12.75
C ASN A 202 18.90 -7.53 -11.73
N GLN A 203 19.08 -6.38 -11.09
CA GLN A 203 20.13 -6.18 -10.10
C GLN A 203 19.80 -6.98 -8.83
N ALA A 204 20.79 -7.62 -8.21
CA ALA A 204 20.56 -8.33 -6.95
C ALA A 204 20.27 -7.34 -5.81
N ALA A 205 19.20 -7.61 -5.06
CA ALA A 205 18.81 -6.83 -3.90
C ALA A 205 19.23 -7.56 -2.61
N TYR A 206 19.88 -6.84 -1.71
CA TYR A 206 20.36 -7.36 -0.43
C TYR A 206 19.73 -6.60 0.74
N GLY A 207 19.60 -7.24 1.89
CA GLY A 207 19.19 -6.57 3.13
C GLY A 207 20.27 -5.64 3.68
N ALA A 208 20.04 -5.11 4.89
CA ALA A 208 20.94 -4.24 5.63
C ALA A 208 22.43 -4.71 5.65
N ILE A 209 23.38 -3.83 6.01
CA ILE A 209 24.80 -4.23 6.15
C ILE A 209 25.03 -5.37 7.16
N SER A 210 24.14 -5.52 8.16
CA SER A 210 24.12 -6.66 9.08
C SER A 210 23.40 -7.90 8.54
N GLN A 211 22.71 -7.74 7.41
CA GLN A 211 21.83 -8.69 6.72
C GLN A 211 22.19 -8.79 5.22
N GLN A 212 23.48 -8.72 4.84
CA GLN A 212 24.04 -8.70 3.45
C GLN A 212 23.71 -9.92 2.56
N ASN A 213 22.59 -10.56 2.81
CA ASN A 213 22.10 -11.73 2.16
C ASN A 213 21.12 -11.27 1.10
N LYS A 214 21.14 -11.97 -0.03
CA LYS A 214 20.21 -11.69 -1.10
C LYS A 214 18.78 -11.91 -0.57
N LEU A 215 17.93 -10.90 -0.75
CA LEU A 215 16.50 -11.00 -0.50
C LEU A 215 15.71 -11.21 -1.80
N GLY A 216 16.31 -10.79 -2.92
CA GLY A 216 15.69 -10.96 -4.23
C GLY A 216 16.34 -10.14 -5.33
N THR A 217 15.50 -9.59 -6.22
CA THR A 217 15.95 -8.98 -7.48
C THR A 217 15.22 -7.67 -7.74
N SER A 218 15.97 -6.59 -7.87
CA SER A 218 15.51 -5.28 -8.27
C SER A 218 15.28 -5.20 -9.78
N ASN A 219 14.28 -4.42 -10.18
CA ASN A 219 13.96 -4.10 -11.57
C ASN A 219 13.93 -5.32 -12.51
N VAL A 220 13.15 -6.33 -12.15
CA VAL A 220 13.05 -7.58 -12.92
C VAL A 220 12.60 -7.28 -14.36
N GLY A 221 13.40 -7.69 -15.33
CA GLY A 221 13.14 -7.46 -16.76
C GLY A 221 13.38 -6.02 -17.24
N GLY A 222 13.86 -5.11 -16.39
CA GLY A 222 14.25 -3.75 -16.77
C GLY A 222 13.11 -2.75 -16.97
N SER A 223 11.85 -3.16 -16.74
CA SER A 223 10.65 -2.32 -16.94
C SER A 223 9.97 -1.89 -15.64
N ARG A 224 10.60 -2.15 -14.50
CA ARG A 224 10.04 -1.97 -13.16
C ARG A 224 10.67 -0.81 -12.39
N SER A 225 11.32 0.11 -13.11
CA SER A 225 11.93 1.33 -12.60
C SER A 225 11.51 2.52 -13.44
N VAL A 226 11.11 3.60 -12.79
CA VAL A 226 10.81 4.89 -13.38
C VAL A 226 11.59 5.94 -12.60
N ASN A 227 12.57 6.55 -13.25
CA ASN A 227 13.33 7.70 -12.76
C ASN A 227 13.38 8.73 -13.89
N ALA A 228 12.24 9.36 -14.12
CA ALA A 228 12.00 10.20 -15.28
C ALA A 228 10.90 11.22 -14.95
N ARG A 229 10.52 12.04 -15.95
CA ARG A 229 9.44 13.03 -15.79
C ARG A 229 8.13 12.45 -15.25
N GLU A 230 7.87 11.18 -15.55
CA GLU A 230 6.69 10.45 -15.10
C GLU A 230 6.69 10.08 -13.61
N GLY A 231 7.82 10.13 -12.91
CA GLY A 231 7.90 9.81 -11.49
C GLY A 231 9.25 9.23 -11.05
N ASP A 232 9.33 8.94 -9.74
CA ASP A 232 10.47 8.29 -9.09
C ASP A 232 10.01 7.06 -8.29
N MET A 233 9.79 5.95 -8.99
CA MET A 233 9.21 4.72 -8.42
C MET A 233 9.87 3.47 -8.99
N GLY A 234 10.15 2.51 -8.12
CA GLY A 234 10.80 1.25 -8.44
C GLY A 234 10.19 0.07 -7.69
N VAL A 235 10.32 -1.12 -8.27
CA VAL A 235 9.87 -2.38 -7.67
C VAL A 235 11.04 -3.34 -7.48
N VAL A 236 11.11 -3.94 -6.30
CA VAL A 236 12.02 -5.04 -5.99
C VAL A 236 11.20 -6.30 -5.70
N ALA A 237 11.51 -7.38 -6.41
CA ALA A 237 10.91 -8.69 -6.15
C ALA A 237 11.65 -9.39 -5.01
N VAL A 238 10.92 -9.83 -3.98
CA VAL A 238 11.44 -10.57 -2.83
C VAL A 238 11.31 -12.07 -3.12
N THR A 239 12.34 -12.62 -3.76
CA THR A 239 12.30 -13.98 -4.33
C THR A 239 12.96 -15.03 -3.47
N ASP A 240 13.84 -14.64 -2.52
CA ASP A 240 14.52 -15.61 -1.68
C ASP A 240 13.54 -16.17 -0.62
N PRO A 241 13.40 -17.51 -0.50
CA PRO A 241 12.31 -18.14 0.24
C PRO A 241 12.38 -17.91 1.76
N GLY A 242 13.55 -17.54 2.29
CA GLY A 242 13.71 -17.19 3.70
C GLY A 242 13.14 -15.81 4.06
N TRP A 243 12.86 -14.95 3.07
CA TRP A 243 12.44 -13.58 3.32
C TRP A 243 10.93 -13.42 3.15
N ASN A 244 10.26 -12.80 4.10
CA ASN A 244 8.87 -12.37 3.95
C ASN A 244 8.79 -10.84 3.87
N ILE A 245 7.61 -10.34 3.50
CA ILE A 245 7.29 -8.91 3.50
C ILE A 245 6.30 -8.66 4.65
N SER A 246 6.46 -7.55 5.36
CA SER A 246 5.63 -7.20 6.52
C SER A 246 5.00 -5.82 6.35
N PRO A 247 3.70 -5.65 6.66
CA PRO A 247 3.06 -4.34 6.67
C PRO A 247 3.45 -3.48 7.89
N GLU A 248 4.23 -4.01 8.83
CA GLU A 248 4.70 -3.28 10.01
C GLU A 248 5.87 -2.37 9.66
N VAL A 249 5.71 -1.08 9.84
CA VAL A 249 6.75 -0.08 9.60
C VAL A 249 7.79 -0.16 10.70
N ASN A 250 9.06 -0.21 10.32
CA ASN A 250 10.17 -0.05 11.23
C ASN A 250 10.22 1.39 11.73
N THR A 251 9.83 1.64 12.98
CA THR A 251 9.87 2.97 13.61
C THR A 251 11.08 3.15 14.52
N TRP A 252 12.11 2.32 14.33
CA TRP A 252 13.45 2.48 14.91
C TRP A 252 13.50 2.53 16.44
N GLY A 253 12.73 1.65 17.09
CA GLY A 253 12.65 1.53 18.55
C GLY A 253 11.42 2.18 19.17
N GLN A 254 10.60 2.86 18.37
CA GLN A 254 9.22 3.19 18.73
C GLN A 254 8.30 1.98 18.45
N PRO A 255 7.03 2.00 18.92
CA PRO A 255 6.04 1.03 18.49
C PRO A 255 5.88 1.03 16.96
N ALA A 256 5.78 -0.15 16.35
CA ALA A 256 5.59 -0.28 14.92
C ALA A 256 4.24 0.32 14.49
N VAL A 257 4.19 0.89 13.29
CA VAL A 257 2.94 1.33 12.67
C VAL A 257 2.56 0.33 11.61
N THR A 258 1.44 -0.36 11.78
CA THR A 258 0.93 -1.30 10.78
C THR A 258 0.22 -0.53 9.67
N VAL A 259 0.63 -0.73 8.43
CA VAL A 259 -0.01 -0.13 7.26
C VAL A 259 -1.35 -0.80 7.01
N THR A 260 -2.46 -0.07 7.09
CA THR A 260 -3.82 -0.64 6.92
C THR A 260 -4.49 -0.25 5.60
N GLY A 261 -3.79 0.50 4.76
CA GLY A 261 -4.30 0.99 3.49
C GLY A 261 -3.40 2.07 2.90
N SER A 262 -3.83 2.63 1.78
CA SER A 262 -3.21 3.82 1.20
C SER A 262 -4.18 5.00 1.17
N ALA A 263 -3.62 6.20 1.15
CA ALA A 263 -4.36 7.44 0.99
C ALA A 263 -3.56 8.44 0.16
N GLU A 264 -4.24 9.40 -0.44
CA GLU A 264 -3.58 10.58 -1.00
C GLU A 264 -3.14 11.52 0.13
N ALA A 265 -2.02 12.21 -0.09
CA ALA A 265 -1.56 13.25 0.82
C ALA A 265 -2.40 14.52 0.65
N ILE A 266 -2.80 15.15 1.76
CA ILE A 266 -3.53 16.43 1.75
C ILE A 266 -2.62 17.50 2.33
N VAL A 267 -2.54 18.66 1.67
CA VAL A 267 -1.79 19.82 2.19
C VAL A 267 -2.24 20.15 3.62
N GLY A 268 -1.27 20.26 4.54
CA GLY A 268 -1.50 20.46 5.98
C GLY A 268 -1.62 19.18 6.82
N ASP A 269 -1.73 18.00 6.20
CA ASP A 269 -1.68 16.73 6.92
C ASP A 269 -0.35 16.57 7.66
N THR A 270 -0.40 15.93 8.83
CA THR A 270 0.81 15.38 9.44
C THR A 270 1.15 14.07 8.73
N VAL A 271 2.38 13.97 8.25
CA VAL A 271 2.92 12.76 7.64
C VAL A 271 4.24 12.38 8.31
N CYS A 272 4.48 11.09 8.48
CA CYS A 272 5.67 10.56 9.13
C CYS A 272 6.47 9.70 8.16
N HIS A 273 7.77 9.91 8.13
CA HIS A 273 8.74 9.22 7.32
C HIS A 273 9.44 8.13 8.14
N SER A 274 9.67 6.96 7.53
CA SER A 274 10.64 5.98 8.00
C SER A 274 11.70 5.66 6.94
N GLY A 275 12.97 5.78 7.31
CA GLY A 275 14.11 5.49 6.45
C GLY A 275 15.40 5.20 7.24
N ASN A 276 16.46 4.84 6.52
CA ASN A 276 17.69 4.35 7.12
C ASN A 276 18.54 5.41 7.83
N THR A 277 18.38 6.69 7.53
CA THR A 277 19.29 7.76 7.96
C THR A 277 18.66 8.59 9.06
N ALA A 278 19.46 9.04 10.04
CA ALA A 278 18.98 9.84 11.17
C ALA A 278 18.19 11.08 10.70
N PRO A 279 17.02 11.38 11.30
CA PRO A 279 16.44 10.81 12.54
C PRO A 279 15.77 9.43 12.40
N LYS A 280 15.75 8.83 11.21
CA LYS A 280 15.20 7.51 10.84
C LYS A 280 13.68 7.43 10.88
N PHE A 281 13.04 7.97 11.92
CA PHE A 281 11.59 8.14 11.99
C PHE A 281 11.24 9.57 12.40
N GLU A 282 10.59 10.33 11.54
CA GLU A 282 10.32 11.76 11.75
C GLU A 282 9.04 12.19 11.07
N CYS A 283 8.32 13.13 11.68
CA CYS A 283 7.06 13.64 11.14
C CYS A 283 7.17 15.11 10.74
N GLY A 284 6.41 15.49 9.72
CA GLY A 284 6.26 16.86 9.25
C GLY A 284 4.86 17.13 8.72
N LYS A 285 4.69 18.28 8.10
CA LYS A 285 3.49 18.73 7.42
C LYS A 285 3.66 18.66 5.91
N VAL A 286 2.64 18.17 5.21
CA VAL A 286 2.54 18.29 3.76
C VAL A 286 2.42 19.77 3.39
N ARG A 287 3.31 20.26 2.54
CA ARG A 287 3.41 21.67 2.15
C ARG A 287 2.80 21.92 0.78
N ALA A 288 3.05 21.04 -0.19
CA ALA A 288 2.44 21.09 -1.51
C ALA A 288 2.31 19.69 -2.12
N VAL A 289 1.34 19.52 -3.02
CA VAL A 289 1.11 18.31 -3.82
C VAL A 289 1.22 18.62 -5.31
N ASN A 290 1.43 17.62 -6.16
CA ASN A 290 1.53 17.76 -7.61
C ASN A 290 2.59 18.79 -8.05
N GLN A 291 3.77 18.73 -7.44
CA GLN A 291 4.90 19.60 -7.73
C GLN A 291 5.80 18.99 -8.81
N SER A 292 6.33 19.85 -9.68
CA SER A 292 7.44 19.51 -10.57
C SER A 292 8.74 19.87 -9.87
N ILE A 293 9.62 18.87 -9.68
CA ILE A 293 10.90 19.03 -8.99
C ILE A 293 12.03 18.84 -9.99
N ASP A 294 12.93 19.83 -10.04
CA ASP A 294 14.16 19.77 -10.83
C ASP A 294 15.33 19.31 -9.95
N TYR A 295 15.77 18.06 -10.15
CA TYR A 295 16.94 17.49 -9.48
C TYR A 295 18.27 17.88 -10.18
N GLY A 296 18.21 18.71 -11.23
CA GLY A 296 19.34 19.18 -12.02
C GLY A 296 19.74 18.23 -13.16
N ASN A 297 19.58 16.92 -12.97
CA ASN A 297 19.77 15.90 -14.01
C ASN A 297 18.44 15.39 -14.59
N VAL A 298 17.35 15.51 -13.84
CA VAL A 298 16.00 15.08 -14.22
C VAL A 298 14.97 16.01 -13.58
N VAL A 299 13.91 16.32 -14.33
CA VAL A 299 12.71 16.97 -13.78
C VAL A 299 11.64 15.91 -13.63
N ILE A 300 11.04 15.82 -12.45
CA ILE A 300 10.01 14.83 -12.10
C ILE A 300 8.73 15.56 -11.69
N ASP A 301 7.61 15.20 -12.31
CA ASP A 301 6.30 15.79 -12.02
C ASP A 301 5.53 14.98 -10.96
N GLY A 302 4.47 15.57 -10.39
CA GLY A 302 3.51 14.85 -9.54
C GLY A 302 3.97 14.60 -8.09
N LEU A 303 5.10 15.15 -7.67
CA LEU A 303 5.66 14.89 -6.35
C LEU A 303 4.99 15.73 -5.24
N THR A 304 5.12 15.27 -4.01
CA THR A 304 4.60 15.96 -2.81
C THR A 304 5.76 16.44 -1.94
N THR A 305 5.69 17.67 -1.44
CA THR A 305 6.70 18.26 -0.56
C THR A 305 6.22 18.32 0.89
N THR A 306 7.17 18.19 1.83
CA THR A 306 6.91 18.27 3.28
C THR A 306 8.04 19.01 3.97
N ASP A 307 7.76 19.55 5.16
CA ASP A 307 8.80 20.11 6.04
C ASP A 307 9.48 19.05 6.94
N GLY A 308 9.05 17.79 6.85
CA GLY A 308 9.65 16.67 7.60
C GLY A 308 11.09 16.44 7.15
N CYS A 309 11.99 16.19 8.10
CA CYS A 309 13.40 16.04 7.82
C CYS A 309 13.73 14.65 7.24
N SER A 310 14.57 14.62 6.20
CA SER A 310 15.17 13.41 5.61
C SER A 310 16.61 13.69 5.21
N GLN A 311 17.40 12.64 4.98
CA GLN A 311 18.79 12.70 4.58
C GLN A 311 19.12 11.66 3.50
N GLY A 312 20.30 11.79 2.87
CA GLY A 312 20.76 10.84 1.85
C GLY A 312 20.80 9.41 2.38
N GLY A 313 20.14 8.49 1.65
CA GLY A 313 19.96 7.09 2.05
C GLY A 313 18.56 6.73 2.55
N ASP A 314 17.72 7.74 2.75
CA ASP A 314 16.28 7.57 3.01
C ASP A 314 15.48 7.28 1.74
N SER A 315 16.10 7.42 0.57
CA SER A 315 15.50 7.17 -0.74
C SER A 315 14.71 5.86 -0.79
N GLY A 316 13.46 5.94 -1.20
CA GLY A 316 12.50 4.85 -1.23
C GLY A 316 11.71 4.64 0.05
N GLY A 317 12.14 5.21 1.17
CA GLY A 317 11.53 5.06 2.49
C GLY A 317 10.06 5.45 2.57
N ALA A 318 9.38 4.92 3.58
CA ALA A 318 7.93 5.00 3.71
C ALA A 318 7.48 6.37 4.25
N TRP A 319 6.48 6.98 3.60
CA TRP A 319 5.71 8.11 4.15
C TRP A 319 4.29 7.66 4.52
N LEU A 320 3.88 8.00 5.73
CA LEU A 320 2.63 7.57 6.36
C LEU A 320 1.78 8.77 6.77
N ARG A 321 0.46 8.65 6.63
CA ARG A 321 -0.54 9.51 7.27
C ARG A 321 -1.31 8.68 8.27
N GLY A 322 -0.93 8.75 9.55
CA GLY A 322 -1.41 7.78 10.55
C GLY A 322 -0.95 6.37 10.17
N ASP A 323 -1.91 5.49 9.92
CA ASP A 323 -1.70 4.09 9.52
C ASP A 323 -1.81 3.87 7.99
N LYS A 324 -1.93 4.94 7.19
CA LYS A 324 -2.07 4.87 5.74
C LYS A 324 -0.76 5.19 5.03
N ALA A 325 -0.38 4.36 4.06
CA ALA A 325 0.69 4.64 3.13
C ALA A 325 0.31 5.84 2.24
N VAL A 326 1.20 6.84 2.13
CA VAL A 326 0.99 8.00 1.25
C VAL A 326 2.09 8.18 0.22
N GLY A 327 3.32 7.74 0.47
CA GLY A 327 4.38 7.92 -0.53
C GLY A 327 5.71 7.25 -0.25
N LEU A 328 6.53 7.21 -1.30
CA LEU A 328 7.89 6.70 -1.31
C LEU A 328 8.84 7.90 -1.33
N HIS A 329 9.78 7.97 -0.40
CA HIS A 329 10.71 9.09 -0.32
C HIS A 329 11.53 9.18 -1.62
N SER A 330 11.54 10.35 -2.27
CA SER A 330 12.25 10.57 -3.55
C SER A 330 13.53 11.35 -3.32
N GLY A 331 13.49 12.39 -2.49
CA GLY A 331 14.66 13.19 -2.18
C GLY A 331 14.34 14.32 -1.21
N GLY A 332 15.31 15.22 -1.02
CA GLY A 332 15.18 16.32 -0.07
C GLY A 332 16.43 17.19 -0.06
N ASN A 333 16.46 18.13 0.87
CA ASN A 333 17.61 19.01 1.03
C ASN A 333 18.82 18.22 1.56
N SER A 334 20.03 18.63 1.16
CA SER A 334 21.28 18.07 1.68
C SER A 334 21.46 18.25 3.20
N SER A 335 20.67 19.13 3.81
CA SER A 335 20.56 19.33 5.25
C SER A 335 19.16 19.85 5.57
N CYS A 336 18.56 19.42 6.68
CA CYS A 336 17.25 19.90 7.08
C CYS A 336 17.30 21.36 7.56
N VAL A 337 16.42 22.18 7.01
CA VAL A 337 16.32 23.63 7.25
C VAL A 337 14.98 23.92 7.93
N SER A 338 14.98 24.82 8.92
CA SER A 338 13.75 25.22 9.60
C SER A 338 12.84 26.04 8.67
N ASN A 339 11.53 25.78 8.72
CA ASN A 339 10.50 26.50 7.96
C ASN A 339 10.64 26.43 6.43
N ASP A 340 11.19 25.34 5.91
CA ASP A 340 11.34 25.10 4.48
C ASP A 340 10.84 23.69 4.11
N ASP A 341 10.68 23.44 2.82
CA ASP A 341 10.45 22.10 2.29
C ASP A 341 11.74 21.30 2.45
N ASN A 342 11.70 20.25 3.27
CA ASN A 342 12.88 19.42 3.59
C ASN A 342 12.88 18.08 2.86
N SER A 343 11.70 17.58 2.49
CA SER A 343 11.56 16.28 1.86
C SER A 343 10.52 16.28 0.76
N ILE A 344 10.74 15.41 -0.20
CA ILE A 344 9.92 15.16 -1.37
C ILE A 344 9.59 13.67 -1.41
N PHE A 345 8.34 13.32 -1.70
CA PHE A 345 7.94 11.93 -1.91
C PHE A 345 7.05 11.74 -3.15
N GLN A 346 7.21 10.57 -3.75
CA GLN A 346 6.39 10.04 -4.84
C GLN A 346 5.11 9.43 -4.24
N PRO A 347 3.90 9.81 -4.70
CA PRO A 347 2.66 9.18 -4.26
C PRO A 347 2.65 7.64 -4.46
N VAL A 348 2.28 6.91 -3.41
CA VAL A 348 2.33 5.44 -3.40
C VAL A 348 1.29 4.80 -4.31
N ASN A 349 0.11 5.42 -4.45
CA ASN A 349 -0.97 4.90 -5.30
C ASN A 349 -0.56 4.85 -6.78
N GLU A 350 0.21 5.84 -7.23
CA GLU A 350 0.77 5.85 -8.58
C GLU A 350 1.79 4.72 -8.79
N ALA A 351 2.67 4.50 -7.81
CA ALA A 351 3.65 3.42 -7.84
C ALA A 351 2.99 2.02 -7.85
N LEU A 352 1.95 1.82 -7.04
CA LEU A 352 1.15 0.59 -7.03
C LEU A 352 0.47 0.34 -8.39
N ALA A 353 -0.15 1.38 -8.96
CA ALA A 353 -0.81 1.30 -10.26
C ALA A 353 0.18 0.99 -11.40
N LYS A 354 1.31 1.70 -11.45
CA LYS A 354 2.37 1.49 -12.47
C LYS A 354 2.99 0.09 -12.35
N GLY A 355 3.17 -0.40 -11.12
CA GLY A 355 3.69 -1.73 -10.84
C GLY A 355 2.69 -2.88 -11.07
N ASN A 356 1.40 -2.56 -11.22
CA ASN A 356 0.29 -3.52 -11.16
C ASN A 356 0.35 -4.38 -9.89
N LEU A 357 0.52 -3.71 -8.74
CA LEU A 357 0.70 -4.33 -7.43
C LEU A 357 -0.43 -3.94 -6.48
N THR A 358 -0.76 -4.86 -5.59
CA THR A 358 -1.66 -4.64 -4.45
C THR A 358 -0.81 -4.41 -3.21
N LEU A 359 -1.04 -3.30 -2.51
CA LEU A 359 -0.37 -3.01 -1.24
C LEU A 359 -0.63 -4.14 -0.26
N LEU A 360 0.42 -4.66 0.37
CA LEU A 360 0.26 -5.54 1.52
C LEU A 360 -0.11 -4.66 2.72
N ILE A 361 -1.33 -4.86 3.20
CA ILE A 361 -1.86 -4.19 4.38
C ILE A 361 -1.91 -5.19 5.52
N GLY A 362 -1.64 -4.72 6.73
CA GLY A 362 -2.12 -5.37 7.93
C GLY A 362 -3.57 -4.95 8.17
N ASP A 363 -4.37 -5.89 8.62
CA ASP A 363 -5.75 -5.78 9.04
C ASP A 363 -5.98 -4.90 10.30
N GLY A 364 -5.03 -4.01 10.64
CA GLY A 364 -4.97 -3.32 11.92
C GLY A 364 -4.05 -4.00 12.94
N GLY A 365 -3.27 -4.99 12.49
CA GLY A 365 -2.44 -5.89 13.30
C GLY A 365 -3.02 -7.30 13.22
N PRO A 366 -2.19 -8.36 13.18
CA PRO A 366 -2.70 -9.67 13.51
C PRO A 366 -3.22 -9.55 14.94
N GLY A 367 -4.52 -9.71 15.13
CA GLY A 367 -5.01 -10.18 16.41
C GLY A 367 -4.13 -11.37 16.76
N ASP A 368 -3.63 -11.39 17.99
CA ASP A 368 -3.18 -12.64 18.56
C ASP A 368 -4.31 -13.65 18.25
N PRO A 369 -4.07 -14.73 17.48
CA PRO A 369 -5.13 -15.70 17.22
C PRO A 369 -5.65 -16.34 18.53
N ASP A 370 -4.97 -16.10 19.66
CA ASP A 370 -5.40 -16.43 21.01
C ASP A 370 -6.17 -15.30 21.75
N ASP A 371 -6.43 -14.15 21.09
CA ASP A 371 -7.25 -13.07 21.66
C ASP A 371 -8.72 -13.47 21.73
N THR A 372 -9.17 -13.71 22.96
CA THR A 372 -10.52 -14.18 23.27
C THR A 372 -11.33 -13.14 24.03
N GLU A 373 -10.74 -11.97 24.32
CA GLU A 373 -11.45 -10.89 24.99
C GLU A 373 -12.23 -10.07 23.96
N ALA A 374 -13.50 -9.82 24.24
CA ALA A 374 -14.35 -9.06 23.34
C ALA A 374 -14.26 -7.57 23.66
N PRO A 375 -14.35 -6.68 22.65
CA PRO A 375 -14.40 -5.25 22.90
C PRO A 375 -15.54 -4.85 23.82
N THR A 376 -15.36 -3.74 24.52
CA THR A 376 -16.44 -3.10 25.28
C THR A 376 -17.58 -2.60 24.37
N ALA A 377 -18.79 -2.46 24.92
CA ALA A 377 -19.91 -1.92 24.14
C ALA A 377 -19.67 -0.42 23.80
N PRO A 378 -19.91 0.02 22.55
CA PRO A 378 -19.80 1.43 22.18
C PRO A 378 -20.70 2.33 23.05
N GLY A 379 -20.13 3.43 23.56
CA GLY A 379 -20.81 4.40 24.41
C GLY A 379 -21.48 5.53 23.62
N ASN A 380 -22.41 6.25 24.25
CA ASN A 380 -22.98 7.52 23.76
C ASN A 380 -23.45 7.52 22.29
N VAL A 381 -24.04 6.41 21.86
CA VAL A 381 -24.62 6.28 20.52
C VAL A 381 -25.76 7.29 20.36
N ARG A 382 -25.66 8.14 19.35
CA ARG A 382 -26.59 9.25 19.11
C ARG A 382 -26.81 9.48 17.62
N SER A 383 -27.99 9.99 17.27
CA SER A 383 -28.22 10.52 15.92
C SER A 383 -27.63 11.92 15.80
N THR A 384 -26.90 12.16 14.72
CA THR A 384 -26.27 13.44 14.39
C THR A 384 -26.99 14.20 13.29
N GLY A 385 -27.90 13.54 12.58
CA GLY A 385 -28.74 14.16 11.55
C GLY A 385 -29.67 13.16 10.88
N THR A 386 -30.79 13.65 10.36
CA THR A 386 -31.75 12.84 9.61
C THR A 386 -32.13 13.55 8.32
N THR A 387 -32.35 12.77 7.25
CA THR A 387 -32.98 13.22 6.01
C THR A 387 -34.29 12.45 5.81
N SER A 388 -34.95 12.61 4.68
CA SER A 388 -36.12 11.80 4.32
C SER A 388 -35.80 10.34 4.03
N ASN A 389 -34.54 9.96 3.79
CA ASN A 389 -34.17 8.60 3.43
C ASN A 389 -32.90 8.09 4.13
N SER A 390 -32.38 8.83 5.10
CA SER A 390 -31.18 8.44 5.84
C SER A 390 -31.15 8.96 7.27
N VAL A 391 -30.38 8.27 8.11
CA VAL A 391 -30.03 8.66 9.48
C VAL A 391 -28.51 8.60 9.62
N SER A 392 -27.91 9.67 10.12
CA SER A 392 -26.50 9.72 10.51
C SER A 392 -26.36 9.48 12.02
N LEU A 393 -25.37 8.67 12.40
CA LEU A 393 -25.09 8.23 13.76
C LEU A 393 -23.63 8.50 14.12
N ALA A 394 -23.37 8.78 15.39
CA ALA A 394 -22.04 8.81 15.98
C ALA A 394 -22.05 8.18 17.37
N TRP A 395 -20.90 7.68 17.81
CA TRP A 395 -20.72 7.05 19.12
C TRP A 395 -19.31 7.29 19.64
N ASP A 396 -19.09 6.94 20.90
CA ASP A 396 -17.76 6.94 21.50
C ASP A 396 -17.08 5.60 21.20
N ALA A 397 -15.76 5.65 20.98
CA ALA A 397 -14.98 4.46 20.66
C ALA A 397 -15.09 3.41 21.77
N ALA A 398 -15.21 2.15 21.37
CA ALA A 398 -15.06 1.02 22.28
C ALA A 398 -13.58 0.83 22.63
N GLY A 399 -13.31 0.43 23.87
CA GLY A 399 -12.01 -0.09 24.30
C GLY A 399 -11.91 -1.60 24.09
N ASP A 400 -10.68 -2.07 23.89
CA ASP A 400 -10.29 -3.47 23.76
C ASP A 400 -8.82 -3.63 24.20
N ASN A 401 -8.39 -4.85 24.56
CA ASN A 401 -7.02 -5.17 24.98
C ASN A 401 -6.02 -5.17 23.82
N VAL A 402 -6.44 -5.53 22.59
CA VAL A 402 -5.58 -5.53 21.40
C VAL A 402 -5.98 -4.42 20.44
N GLY A 403 -7.28 -4.28 20.15
CA GLY A 403 -7.78 -3.17 19.36
C GLY A 403 -9.11 -3.44 18.66
N VAL A 404 -9.93 -2.39 18.57
CA VAL A 404 -11.18 -2.42 17.80
C VAL A 404 -10.90 -2.13 16.33
N THR A 405 -11.23 -3.06 15.44
CA THR A 405 -11.02 -2.95 13.98
C THR A 405 -12.23 -2.39 13.25
N GLY A 406 -13.41 -2.42 13.87
CA GLY A 406 -14.58 -1.75 13.32
C GLY A 406 -15.85 -1.90 14.16
N TYR A 407 -16.95 -1.47 13.56
CA TYR A 407 -18.26 -1.40 14.17
C TYR A 407 -19.35 -1.88 13.20
N ASP A 408 -20.24 -2.72 13.70
CA ASP A 408 -21.44 -3.18 13.01
C ASP A 408 -22.64 -2.39 13.55
N VAL A 409 -23.36 -1.71 12.66
CA VAL A 409 -24.55 -0.90 12.99
C VAL A 409 -25.80 -1.67 12.58
N TYR A 410 -26.69 -1.89 13.54
CA TYR A 410 -27.93 -2.64 13.34
C TYR A 410 -29.13 -1.70 13.35
N ASN A 411 -30.11 -1.98 12.48
CA ASN A 411 -31.45 -1.39 12.52
C ASN A 411 -32.43 -2.47 13.02
N GLY A 412 -32.85 -2.38 14.27
CA GLY A 412 -33.46 -3.51 14.97
C GLY A 412 -32.48 -4.68 15.04
N SER A 413 -32.85 -5.85 14.52
CA SER A 413 -31.99 -7.04 14.45
C SER A 413 -31.22 -7.18 13.14
N THR A 414 -31.45 -6.31 12.16
CA THR A 414 -30.84 -6.42 10.82
C THR A 414 -29.57 -5.58 10.77
N LEU A 415 -28.46 -6.17 10.34
CA LEU A 415 -27.22 -5.43 10.08
C LEU A 415 -27.47 -4.43 8.95
N ALA A 416 -27.35 -3.14 9.26
CA ALA A 416 -27.59 -2.05 8.33
C ALA A 416 -26.31 -1.65 7.58
N THR A 417 -25.18 -1.57 8.29
CA THR A 417 -23.87 -1.26 7.71
C THR A 417 -22.73 -1.63 8.66
N SER A 418 -21.50 -1.69 8.15
CA SER A 418 -20.28 -1.88 8.93
C SER A 418 -19.27 -0.79 8.56
N VAL A 419 -18.61 -0.19 9.55
CA VAL A 419 -17.65 0.91 9.37
C VAL A 419 -16.43 0.73 10.27
N ALA A 420 -15.28 1.27 9.88
CA ALA A 420 -14.07 1.24 10.72
C ALA A 420 -14.04 2.37 11.77
N GLY A 421 -14.64 3.53 11.47
CA GLY A 421 -14.68 4.69 12.37
C GLY A 421 -15.89 4.71 13.31
N THR A 422 -15.98 5.75 14.14
CA THR A 422 -17.01 5.90 15.18
C THR A 422 -18.28 6.64 14.72
N SER A 423 -18.59 6.56 13.42
CA SER A 423 -19.77 7.18 12.83
C SER A 423 -20.22 6.43 11.58
N ALA A 424 -21.52 6.44 11.30
CA ALA A 424 -22.09 5.83 10.11
C ALA A 424 -23.35 6.58 9.63
N THR A 425 -23.64 6.46 8.33
CA THR A 425 -24.91 6.91 7.74
C THR A 425 -25.66 5.71 7.19
N VAL A 426 -26.86 5.45 7.73
CA VAL A 426 -27.76 4.42 7.23
C VAL A 426 -28.71 5.06 6.22
N SER A 427 -28.60 4.66 4.94
CA SER A 427 -29.41 5.16 3.82
C SER A 427 -30.48 4.16 3.37
N GLY A 428 -31.35 4.56 2.43
CA GLY A 428 -32.40 3.69 1.90
C GLY A 428 -33.59 3.50 2.84
N LEU A 429 -33.74 4.40 3.81
CA LEU A 429 -34.82 4.39 4.78
C LEU A 429 -36.08 5.03 4.19
N SER A 430 -37.24 4.66 4.72
CA SER A 430 -38.51 5.27 4.36
C SER A 430 -38.67 6.62 5.07
N ALA A 431 -39.29 7.59 4.41
CA ALA A 431 -39.58 8.90 5.00
C ALA A 431 -40.58 8.81 6.16
N ASP A 432 -40.52 9.78 7.07
CA ASP A 432 -41.38 9.89 8.25
C ASP A 432 -41.50 8.59 9.09
N THR A 433 -40.42 7.80 9.13
CA THR A 433 -40.42 6.47 9.76
C THR A 433 -39.45 6.47 10.94
N ALA A 434 -39.89 5.96 12.08
CA ALA A 434 -39.05 5.80 13.26
C ALA A 434 -38.24 4.50 13.16
N TYR A 435 -36.94 4.61 13.43
CA TYR A 435 -35.99 3.50 13.44
C TYR A 435 -35.30 3.41 14.80
N SER A 436 -34.76 2.24 15.10
CA SER A 436 -34.00 1.97 16.32
C SER A 436 -32.66 1.36 15.94
N PHE A 437 -31.58 1.99 16.38
CA PHE A 437 -30.23 1.60 16.03
C PHE A 437 -29.41 1.18 17.24
N THR A 438 -28.62 0.12 17.09
CA THR A 438 -27.60 -0.32 18.05
C THR A 438 -26.27 -0.52 17.33
N VAL A 439 -25.17 -0.40 18.06
CA VAL A 439 -23.82 -0.58 17.51
C VAL A 439 -23.08 -1.64 18.32
N GLN A 440 -22.36 -2.53 17.63
CA GLN A 440 -21.41 -3.47 18.22
C GLN A 440 -20.01 -3.17 17.68
N ALA A 441 -19.01 -3.18 18.54
CA ALA A 441 -17.61 -3.17 18.14
C ALA A 441 -17.15 -4.59 17.80
N LYS A 442 -16.14 -4.70 16.95
CA LYS A 442 -15.44 -5.94 16.62
C LYS A 442 -13.93 -5.71 16.58
N ASP A 443 -13.19 -6.74 16.96
CA ASP A 443 -11.73 -6.77 16.89
C ASP A 443 -11.24 -7.56 15.66
N ALA A 444 -9.93 -7.79 15.58
CA ALA A 444 -9.30 -8.59 14.52
C ALA A 444 -9.50 -10.10 14.69
N ALA A 445 -9.66 -10.59 15.93
CA ALA A 445 -9.87 -12.00 16.25
C ALA A 445 -11.32 -12.47 15.96
N GLY A 446 -12.24 -11.53 15.70
CA GLY A 446 -13.63 -11.77 15.38
C GLY A 446 -14.55 -11.74 16.60
N ASN A 447 -14.07 -11.33 17.77
CA ASN A 447 -14.93 -11.15 18.93
C ASN A 447 -15.80 -9.90 18.71
N LYS A 448 -17.05 -9.97 19.21
CA LYS A 448 -18.01 -8.86 19.12
C LYS A 448 -18.39 -8.39 20.51
N SER A 449 -18.42 -7.08 20.68
CA SER A 449 -18.92 -6.48 21.91
C SER A 449 -20.40 -6.80 22.15
N PRO A 450 -20.89 -6.65 23.40
CA PRO A 450 -22.32 -6.42 23.62
C PRO A 450 -22.82 -5.22 22.80
N ALA A 451 -24.09 -5.22 22.44
CA ALA A 451 -24.71 -4.09 21.76
C ALA A 451 -24.74 -2.85 22.67
N SER A 452 -24.55 -1.68 22.07
CA SER A 452 -24.76 -0.40 22.72
C SER A 452 -26.21 -0.25 23.23
N ALA A 453 -26.45 0.79 24.04
CA ALA A 453 -27.81 1.29 24.23
C ALA A 453 -28.43 1.65 22.87
N ALA A 454 -29.71 1.34 22.70
CA ALA A 454 -30.43 1.65 21.46
C ALA A 454 -30.71 3.16 21.37
N VAL A 455 -30.48 3.73 20.18
CA VAL A 455 -30.90 5.10 19.86
C VAL A 455 -32.05 5.07 18.87
N SER A 456 -33.11 5.84 19.14
CA SER A 456 -34.20 6.02 18.18
C SER A 456 -33.98 7.29 17.37
N ALA A 457 -34.21 7.20 16.06
CA ALA A 457 -34.21 8.33 15.15
C ALA A 457 -35.36 8.22 14.16
N ARG A 458 -36.01 9.34 13.85
CA ARG A 458 -37.08 9.41 12.86
C ARG A 458 -36.58 10.15 11.62
N THR A 459 -36.72 9.52 10.46
CA THR A 459 -36.44 10.19 9.18
C THR A 459 -37.37 11.38 9.00
N GLN A 460 -36.89 12.41 8.32
CA GLN A 460 -37.70 13.57 8.00
C GLN A 460 -38.86 13.15 7.07
N PRO A 461 -39.95 13.93 7.02
CA PRO A 461 -40.88 13.85 5.91
C PRO A 461 -40.13 14.04 4.58
N GLY A 462 -40.57 13.37 3.51
CA GLY A 462 -40.02 13.60 2.17
C GLY A 462 -40.14 15.07 1.77
N SER A 463 -39.03 15.79 1.60
CA SER A 463 -39.06 17.16 1.06
C SER A 463 -39.33 17.11 -0.44
N SER A 464 -40.56 17.43 -0.83
CA SER A 464 -40.94 17.87 -2.18
C SER A 464 -40.43 19.30 -2.39
N GLY A 465 -39.16 19.46 -2.77
CA GLY A 465 -38.68 20.74 -3.30
C GLY A 465 -39.41 21.01 -4.62
N GLY A 466 -40.24 22.06 -4.65
CA GLY A 466 -41.14 22.33 -5.77
C GLY A 466 -40.39 22.40 -7.09
N ARG A 467 -40.74 21.55 -8.05
CA ARG A 467 -40.10 21.57 -9.38
C ARG A 467 -40.84 22.53 -10.29
N THR A 468 -40.12 23.49 -10.87
CA THR A 468 -40.67 24.44 -11.83
C THR A 468 -40.53 23.88 -13.25
N PHE A 469 -41.64 23.87 -13.99
CA PHE A 469 -41.71 23.50 -15.39
C PHE A 469 -42.27 24.66 -16.19
N SER A 470 -41.86 24.83 -17.46
CA SER A 470 -42.27 25.98 -18.27
C SER A 470 -42.57 25.63 -19.73
N ASN A 471 -43.32 26.49 -20.40
CA ASN A 471 -43.47 26.50 -21.85
C ASN A 471 -43.38 27.94 -22.36
N GLY A 472 -42.26 28.25 -23.01
CA GLY A 472 -41.94 29.55 -23.60
C GLY A 472 -42.30 29.68 -25.09
N THR A 473 -43.27 28.90 -25.57
CA THR A 473 -43.77 29.05 -26.95
C THR A 473 -44.72 30.24 -26.99
N ASP A 474 -44.50 31.13 -27.96
CA ASP A 474 -45.38 32.28 -28.17
C ASP A 474 -46.73 31.83 -28.72
N TYR A 475 -47.81 32.23 -28.05
CA TYR A 475 -49.18 32.02 -28.52
C TYR A 475 -49.93 33.35 -28.63
N PRO A 476 -50.46 33.70 -29.81
CA PRO A 476 -51.29 34.90 -29.96
C PRO A 476 -52.63 34.71 -29.24
N ILE A 477 -52.98 35.67 -28.39
CA ILE A 477 -54.28 35.79 -27.75
C ILE A 477 -55.11 36.69 -28.65
N ARG A 478 -56.16 36.13 -29.26
CA ARG A 478 -57.04 36.84 -30.21
C ARG A 478 -58.46 36.88 -29.66
N ASP A 479 -59.20 37.90 -30.06
CA ASP A 479 -60.61 38.11 -29.78
C ASP A 479 -61.41 36.81 -29.94
N TYR A 480 -62.18 36.46 -28.91
CA TYR A 480 -63.06 35.29 -28.88
C TYR A 480 -62.37 33.94 -29.13
N GLN A 481 -61.05 33.86 -28.99
CA GLN A 481 -60.29 32.62 -29.11
C GLN A 481 -59.74 32.16 -27.76
N THR A 482 -59.44 30.86 -27.68
CA THR A 482 -58.76 30.27 -26.53
C THR A 482 -57.40 29.73 -26.94
N VAL A 483 -56.35 30.28 -26.35
CA VAL A 483 -55.01 29.72 -26.35
C VAL A 483 -54.95 28.54 -25.39
N VAL A 484 -54.28 27.47 -25.83
CA VAL A 484 -54.02 26.27 -25.03
C VAL A 484 -52.53 25.99 -25.08
N SER A 485 -51.86 26.00 -23.93
CA SER A 485 -50.43 25.73 -23.80
C SER A 485 -50.20 24.66 -22.74
N ALA A 486 -49.46 23.61 -23.09
CA ALA A 486 -49.24 22.45 -22.21
C ALA A 486 -47.78 22.35 -21.76
N VAL A 487 -47.59 21.85 -20.53
CA VAL A 487 -46.29 21.53 -19.94
C VAL A 487 -46.35 20.10 -19.39
N ARG A 488 -45.34 19.28 -19.71
CA ARG A 488 -45.22 17.92 -19.18
C ARG A 488 -44.32 17.91 -17.95
N SER A 489 -44.89 17.59 -16.80
CA SER A 489 -44.19 17.43 -15.55
C SER A 489 -43.69 16.00 -15.36
N THR A 490 -42.42 15.88 -14.96
CA THR A 490 -41.81 14.63 -14.46
C THR A 490 -41.75 14.59 -12.92
N ALA A 491 -42.43 15.52 -12.24
CA ALA A 491 -42.55 15.59 -10.78
C ALA A 491 -43.24 14.35 -10.21
N THR A 492 -42.56 13.56 -9.40
CA THR A 492 -43.18 12.41 -8.70
C THR A 492 -43.83 12.87 -7.41
N GLY A 493 -44.90 12.17 -6.99
CA GLY A 493 -45.64 12.50 -5.76
C GLY A 493 -46.82 13.45 -5.97
N ARG A 494 -47.32 13.99 -4.86
CA ARG A 494 -48.42 14.98 -4.81
C ARG A 494 -47.85 16.38 -5.05
N ALA A 495 -48.56 17.19 -5.81
CA ALA A 495 -48.22 18.60 -6.01
C ALA A 495 -48.33 19.35 -4.67
N ALA A 496 -47.34 20.18 -4.38
CA ALA A 496 -47.28 21.01 -3.19
C ALA A 496 -48.33 22.12 -3.28
N SER A 497 -49.34 22.06 -2.39
CA SER A 497 -50.41 23.05 -2.33
C SER A 497 -49.98 24.29 -1.51
N PRO A 498 -50.12 25.52 -2.01
CA PRO A 498 -50.65 25.86 -3.33
C PRO A 498 -49.57 25.78 -4.42
N VAL A 499 -49.95 25.19 -5.56
CA VAL A 499 -49.14 25.22 -6.78
C VAL A 499 -49.05 26.66 -7.27
N LYS A 500 -47.84 27.09 -7.67
CA LYS A 500 -47.62 28.43 -8.23
C LYS A 500 -47.61 28.38 -9.74
N VAL A 501 -48.46 29.19 -10.37
CA VAL A 501 -48.52 29.34 -11.83
C VAL A 501 -48.15 30.78 -12.19
N THR A 502 -47.09 30.98 -12.96
CA THR A 502 -46.68 32.29 -13.43
C THR A 502 -46.96 32.41 -14.92
N VAL A 503 -47.71 33.43 -15.33
CA VAL A 503 -48.05 33.72 -16.72
C VAL A 503 -47.29 34.97 -17.15
N GLU A 504 -46.58 34.88 -18.28
CA GLU A 504 -45.78 35.96 -18.85
C GLU A 504 -46.27 36.26 -20.27
N GLY A 505 -46.53 37.54 -20.55
CA GLY A 505 -47.09 37.95 -21.82
C GLY A 505 -47.68 39.35 -21.77
N SER A 506 -48.50 39.67 -22.77
CA SER A 506 -49.17 40.95 -22.90
C SER A 506 -50.62 40.77 -23.32
N HIS A 507 -51.47 41.67 -22.85
CA HIS A 507 -52.84 41.90 -23.30
C HIS A 507 -53.26 43.29 -22.83
N THR A 508 -54.03 44.03 -23.63
CA THR A 508 -54.44 45.40 -23.29
C THR A 508 -55.63 45.47 -22.33
N CYS A 509 -56.45 44.41 -22.28
CA CYS A 509 -57.56 44.29 -21.33
C CYS A 509 -57.55 42.95 -20.58
N LEU A 510 -57.16 42.94 -19.31
CA LEU A 510 -57.14 41.76 -18.44
C LEU A 510 -58.56 41.27 -18.12
N GLU A 511 -59.52 42.20 -18.07
CA GLU A 511 -60.93 41.96 -17.80
C GLU A 511 -61.61 41.13 -18.89
N ASP A 512 -61.03 41.03 -20.08
CA ASP A 512 -61.53 40.14 -21.14
C ASP A 512 -61.00 38.71 -21.02
N LEU A 513 -59.94 38.52 -20.23
CA LEU A 513 -59.24 37.23 -20.15
C LEU A 513 -59.86 36.29 -19.12
N ASN A 514 -60.21 35.10 -19.58
CA ASN A 514 -60.46 33.94 -18.73
C ASN A 514 -59.22 33.02 -18.75
N ILE A 515 -58.48 33.01 -17.64
CA ILE A 515 -57.26 32.19 -17.48
C ILE A 515 -57.56 31.01 -16.55
N SER A 516 -57.31 29.79 -17.02
CA SER A 516 -57.55 28.57 -16.27
C SER A 516 -56.37 27.60 -16.38
N LEU A 517 -56.10 26.86 -15.30
CA LEU A 517 -55.21 25.70 -15.27
C LEU A 517 -56.04 24.42 -15.32
N VAL A 518 -55.63 23.46 -16.14
CA VAL A 518 -56.17 22.10 -16.18
C VAL A 518 -55.10 21.12 -15.72
N SER A 519 -55.42 20.30 -14.72
CA SER A 519 -54.50 19.30 -14.17
C SER A 519 -54.40 18.04 -15.02
N PRO A 520 -53.45 17.14 -14.73
CA PRO A 520 -53.31 15.86 -15.45
C PRO A 520 -54.55 14.96 -15.37
N THR A 521 -55.39 15.14 -14.35
CA THR A 521 -56.66 14.39 -14.22
C THR A 521 -57.82 15.04 -14.98
N GLY A 522 -57.59 16.20 -15.60
CA GLY A 522 -58.61 16.98 -16.32
C GLY A 522 -59.40 17.95 -15.45
N ARG A 523 -59.01 18.15 -14.18
CA ARG A 523 -59.69 19.09 -13.28
C ARG A 523 -59.30 20.53 -13.58
N TRP A 524 -60.28 21.42 -13.54
CA TRP A 524 -60.13 22.83 -13.86
C TRP A 524 -59.98 23.71 -12.63
N TYR A 525 -59.08 24.68 -12.73
CA TYR A 525 -58.83 25.72 -11.74
C TYR A 525 -58.86 27.08 -12.43
N TYR A 526 -59.78 27.97 -12.03
CA TYR A 526 -59.83 29.33 -12.56
C TYR A 526 -58.78 30.19 -11.86
N LEU A 527 -57.90 30.80 -12.64
CA LEU A 527 -56.85 31.71 -12.17
C LEU A 527 -57.30 33.17 -12.29
N GLN A 528 -57.97 33.49 -13.40
CA GLN A 528 -58.59 34.78 -13.69
C GLN A 528 -59.93 34.51 -14.36
N ARG A 529 -60.99 35.20 -13.93
CA ARG A 529 -62.26 35.24 -14.65
C ARG A 529 -62.34 36.57 -15.41
N TYR A 530 -62.89 36.51 -16.61
CA TYR A 530 -63.30 37.71 -17.32
C TYR A 530 -64.41 38.43 -16.54
N GLY A 531 -64.49 39.74 -16.68
CA GLY A 531 -65.51 40.57 -16.04
C GLY A 531 -64.95 41.90 -15.51
N GLY A 532 -65.76 42.94 -15.63
CA GLY A 532 -65.36 44.33 -15.36
C GLY A 532 -65.58 45.20 -16.60
N ASN A 533 -65.76 46.50 -16.40
CA ASN A 533 -65.99 47.45 -17.51
C ASN A 533 -64.79 48.40 -17.72
N THR A 534 -63.70 48.19 -16.98
CA THR A 534 -62.51 49.04 -17.01
C THR A 534 -61.31 48.17 -17.29
N CYS A 535 -60.68 48.37 -18.45
CA CYS A 535 -59.57 47.56 -18.90
C CYS A 535 -58.25 47.95 -18.22
N HIS A 536 -57.57 46.95 -17.67
CA HIS A 536 -56.20 47.04 -17.20
C HIS A 536 -55.31 46.15 -18.06
N PRO A 537 -54.10 46.59 -18.45
CA PRO A 537 -53.16 45.73 -19.14
C PRO A 537 -52.79 44.50 -18.29
N LEU A 538 -52.65 43.33 -18.92
CA LEU A 538 -52.02 42.17 -18.29
C LEU A 538 -50.56 42.57 -17.92
N PRO A 539 -50.15 42.44 -16.65
CA PRO A 539 -48.75 42.68 -16.28
C PRO A 539 -47.83 41.72 -17.04
N ALA A 540 -46.62 42.18 -17.36
CA ALA A 540 -45.63 41.38 -18.08
C ALA A 540 -45.36 40.00 -17.44
N SER A 541 -45.53 39.89 -16.13
CA SER A 541 -45.55 38.63 -15.37
C SER A 541 -46.58 38.70 -14.25
N LYS A 542 -47.44 37.67 -14.14
CA LYS A 542 -48.45 37.55 -13.08
C LYS A 542 -48.46 36.14 -12.51
N THR A 543 -48.36 36.02 -11.18
CA THR A 543 -48.32 34.73 -10.48
C THR A 543 -49.63 34.45 -9.74
N TYR A 544 -50.16 33.25 -9.94
CA TYR A 544 -51.37 32.71 -9.32
C TYR A 544 -51.02 31.57 -8.35
N SER A 545 -51.86 31.37 -7.35
CA SER A 545 -51.74 30.28 -6.38
C SER A 545 -52.94 29.35 -6.49
N VAL A 546 -52.70 28.07 -6.76
CA VAL A 546 -53.77 27.08 -6.99
C VAL A 546 -53.77 26.07 -5.85
N PRO A 547 -54.83 26.01 -5.02
CA PRO A 547 -54.93 25.01 -3.97
C PRO A 547 -55.25 23.65 -4.59
N THR A 548 -54.23 22.81 -4.76
CA THR A 548 -54.39 21.46 -5.29
C THR A 548 -53.39 20.50 -4.67
N THR A 549 -53.84 19.28 -4.42
CA THR A 549 -53.01 18.16 -3.95
C THR A 549 -53.07 17.02 -4.97
N GLU A 550 -53.20 17.34 -6.26
CA GLU A 550 -53.20 16.33 -7.32
C GLU A 550 -51.82 15.70 -7.53
N ASN A 551 -51.74 14.64 -8.34
CA ASN A 551 -50.44 14.09 -8.72
C ASN A 551 -49.64 15.12 -9.53
N ALA A 552 -48.39 15.33 -9.15
CA ALA A 552 -47.52 16.30 -9.81
C ALA A 552 -47.10 15.83 -11.22
N VAL A 553 -47.01 14.51 -11.44
CA VAL A 553 -46.61 13.91 -12.72
C VAL A 553 -47.75 14.00 -13.74
N GLY A 554 -47.41 14.35 -14.97
CA GLY A 554 -48.35 14.38 -16.10
C GLY A 554 -48.40 15.72 -16.82
N THR A 555 -49.42 15.92 -17.64
CA THR A 555 -49.58 17.13 -18.46
C THR A 555 -50.45 18.14 -17.74
N TRP A 556 -49.87 19.30 -17.45
CA TRP A 556 -50.60 20.48 -16.96
C TRP A 556 -50.82 21.43 -18.13
N THR A 557 -52.03 21.99 -18.23
CA THR A 557 -52.42 22.81 -19.37
C THR A 557 -52.92 24.17 -18.92
N LEU A 558 -52.27 25.24 -19.37
CA LEU A 558 -52.76 26.60 -19.25
C LEU A 558 -53.71 26.91 -20.41
N ARG A 559 -54.85 27.53 -20.09
CA ARG A 559 -55.82 28.02 -21.06
C ARG A 559 -56.05 29.50 -20.83
N ILE A 560 -55.96 30.29 -21.89
CA ILE A 560 -56.24 31.73 -21.87
C ILE A 560 -57.28 32.00 -22.97
N GLY A 561 -58.51 32.28 -22.57
CA GLY A 561 -59.58 32.69 -23.47
C GLY A 561 -59.79 34.19 -23.41
N ASP A 562 -59.82 34.84 -24.56
CA ASP A 562 -60.27 36.22 -24.70
C ASP A 562 -61.78 36.21 -24.99
N ASN A 563 -62.55 36.98 -24.22
CA ASN A 563 -64.01 37.03 -24.28
C ASN A 563 -64.54 38.42 -24.70
N GLY A 564 -63.64 39.36 -25.00
CA GLY A 564 -63.97 40.70 -25.47
C GLY A 564 -63.54 40.92 -26.93
N PRO A 565 -64.09 41.94 -27.60
CA PRO A 565 -63.60 42.40 -28.90
C PRO A 565 -62.59 43.55 -28.76
N GLY A 566 -61.66 43.63 -29.71
CA GLY A 566 -60.85 44.83 -29.97
C GLY A 566 -59.50 44.88 -29.25
N ASP A 567 -59.19 43.90 -28.41
CA ASP A 567 -57.94 43.78 -27.68
C ASP A 567 -57.25 42.47 -28.06
N THR A 568 -55.95 42.52 -28.31
CA THR A 568 -55.16 41.31 -28.63
C THR A 568 -53.89 41.28 -27.80
N GLY A 569 -53.30 40.10 -27.67
CA GLY A 569 -52.11 39.91 -26.87
C GLY A 569 -51.28 38.72 -27.28
N THR A 570 -50.29 38.39 -26.47
CA THR A 570 -49.42 37.23 -26.68
C THR A 570 -49.03 36.63 -25.34
N LEU A 571 -49.22 35.32 -25.18
CA LEU A 571 -48.58 34.53 -24.15
C LEU A 571 -47.17 34.22 -24.62
N THR A 572 -46.14 34.70 -23.92
CA THR A 572 -44.73 34.45 -24.29
C THR A 572 -44.12 33.32 -23.49
N ASN A 573 -44.57 33.13 -22.25
CA ASN A 573 -44.13 32.03 -21.40
C ASN A 573 -45.12 31.78 -20.27
N TRP A 574 -45.10 30.57 -19.71
CA TRP A 574 -45.68 30.34 -18.40
C TRP A 574 -44.93 29.23 -17.66
N THR A 575 -44.96 29.30 -16.33
CA THR A 575 -44.33 28.31 -15.46
C THR A 575 -45.33 27.75 -14.45
N ILE A 576 -45.06 26.53 -13.99
CA ILE A 576 -45.77 25.86 -12.91
C ILE A 576 -44.78 25.23 -11.95
N THR A 577 -44.89 25.55 -10.65
CA THR A 577 -44.07 24.96 -9.59
C THR A 577 -44.91 23.97 -8.79
N LEU A 578 -44.54 22.69 -8.88
CA LEU A 578 -45.30 21.54 -8.40
C LEU A 578 -44.65 20.83 -7.22
#